data_AF-H6SNM8-F1
#
_entry.id   AF-H6SNM8-F1
#
_cell.length_a   1.000
_cell.length_b   1.000
_cell.length_c   1.000
_cell.angle_alpha   90.00
_cell.angle_beta   90.00
_cell.angle_gamma   90.00
#
_symmetry.space_group_name_H-M   'P 1'
#
loop_
_entity.id
_entity.type
_entity.pdbx_description
1 polymer ?
#
loop_
_entity_poly.entity_id
_entity_poly.type
_entity_poly.pdbx_seq_one_letter_code
_entity_poly.pdbx_strand_id
1 'polypeptide(L)'
;MGRGIGTGKGRLEQDGARGALLVEAARCWERRPGCSGGFPAGMVRRLCAAGLGDVVVALDGLLVVAAVHATPPLVLGSPGSALDTPDSRLLAQVLESALDGLGLGDPAVDRLSFRLGARGGVLMRRGLARFGSPCASVCQTALPPAGAFMAAAE
;
A
#
# COMPACT_ATOMS: atom_id res chain seq x y z
N MET A 1 30.38 -12.42 32.47
CA MET A 1 30.16 -12.41 31.01
C MET A 1 28.72 -12.85 30.75
N GLY A 2 27.81 -11.91 30.46
CA GLY A 2 26.43 -12.24 30.10
C GLY A 2 26.04 -11.39 28.90
N ARG A 3 25.97 -12.00 27.71
CA ARG A 3 25.40 -11.36 26.52
C ARG A 3 23.89 -11.58 26.57
N GLY A 4 23.15 -10.51 26.87
CA GLY A 4 21.70 -10.49 26.73
C GLY A 4 21.33 -10.50 25.25
N ILE A 5 20.62 -11.55 24.82
CA ILE A 5 20.01 -11.65 23.50
C ILE A 5 18.76 -10.77 23.53
N GLY A 6 18.90 -9.53 23.09
CA GLY A 6 17.81 -8.59 22.92
C GLY A 6 17.10 -8.80 21.57
N THR A 7 15.77 -8.79 21.64
CA THR A 7 14.84 -8.25 20.62
C THR A 7 14.68 -9.00 19.29
N GLY A 8 14.01 -10.15 19.32
CA GLY A 8 13.31 -10.71 18.14
C GLY A 8 11.82 -10.32 18.03
N LYS A 9 11.25 -9.71 19.09
CA LYS A 9 9.80 -9.44 19.20
C LYS A 9 9.35 -8.19 18.42
N GLY A 10 10.19 -7.16 18.34
CA GLY A 10 9.85 -5.90 17.65
C GLY A 10 9.85 -6.00 16.13
N ARG A 11 10.59 -6.94 15.54
CA ARG A 11 10.64 -7.13 14.08
C ARG A 11 9.39 -7.82 13.55
N LEU A 12 8.95 -8.89 14.24
CA LEU A 12 7.75 -9.65 13.86
C LEU A 12 6.43 -8.89 14.07
N GLU A 13 6.35 -7.94 15.01
CA GLU A 13 5.17 -7.05 15.13
C GLU A 13 5.16 -5.93 14.07
N GLN A 14 6.34 -5.51 13.59
CA GLN A 14 6.44 -4.56 12.48
C GLN A 14 6.13 -5.20 11.11
N ASP A 15 6.48 -6.47 10.93
CA ASP A 15 6.29 -7.26 9.69
C ASP A 15 4.80 -7.54 9.36
N GLY A 16 3.84 -7.13 10.19
CA GLY A 16 2.41 -7.14 9.82
C GLY A 16 1.76 -5.76 9.87
N ALA A 17 2.48 -4.76 10.39
CA ALA A 17 1.94 -3.42 10.63
C ALA A 17 1.89 -2.58 9.35
N ARG A 18 2.80 -2.82 8.39
CA ARG A 18 2.88 -2.06 7.14
C ARG A 18 1.74 -2.41 6.20
N GLY A 19 1.50 -3.69 5.96
CA GLY A 19 0.37 -4.20 5.18
C GLY A 19 -0.97 -3.79 5.78
N ALA A 20 -1.11 -3.84 7.11
CA ALA A 20 -2.31 -3.35 7.79
C ALA A 20 -2.53 -1.84 7.57
N LEU A 21 -1.48 -1.03 7.63
CA LEU A 21 -1.56 0.40 7.37
C LEU A 21 -1.93 0.71 5.91
N LEU A 22 -1.43 -0.07 4.95
CA LEU A 22 -1.80 0.09 3.53
C LEU A 22 -3.24 -0.35 3.26
N VAL A 23 -3.75 -1.37 3.97
CA VAL A 23 -5.19 -1.71 3.91
C VAL A 23 -6.04 -0.61 4.53
N GLU A 24 -5.58 0.01 5.62
CA GLU A 24 -6.25 1.19 6.17
C GLU A 24 -6.29 2.34 5.17
N ALA A 25 -5.20 2.58 4.44
CA ALA A 25 -5.19 3.54 3.35
C ALA A 25 -6.18 3.16 2.23
N ALA A 26 -6.27 1.87 1.88
CA ALA A 26 -7.22 1.37 0.90
C ALA A 26 -8.68 1.58 1.30
N ARG A 27 -9.01 1.49 2.60
CA ARG A 27 -10.36 1.77 3.12
C ARG A 27 -10.73 3.25 3.03
N CYS A 28 -9.74 4.13 3.18
CA CYS A 28 -9.91 5.58 3.04
C CYS A 28 -9.85 6.05 1.58
N TRP A 29 -9.55 5.16 0.63
CA TRP A 29 -9.35 5.54 -0.76
C TRP A 29 -10.68 5.82 -1.45
N GLU A 30 -10.81 7.03 -2.00
CA GLU A 30 -11.99 7.43 -2.76
C GLU A 30 -11.59 7.95 -4.13
N ARG A 31 -11.93 7.23 -5.20
CA ARG A 31 -11.95 7.80 -6.55
C ARG A 31 -13.38 7.97 -7.03
N ARG A 32 -13.76 9.23 -7.22
CA ARG A 32 -15.02 9.62 -7.86
C ARG A 32 -14.72 10.31 -9.19
N PRO A 33 -15.50 10.06 -10.25
CA PRO A 33 -15.39 10.81 -11.50
C PRO A 33 -15.50 12.32 -11.22
N GLY A 34 -14.56 13.12 -11.72
CA GLY A 34 -14.58 14.59 -11.57
C GLY A 34 -13.95 15.14 -10.28
N CYS A 35 -13.49 14.30 -9.36
CA CYS A 35 -12.69 14.73 -8.21
C CYS A 35 -11.21 14.41 -8.43
N SER A 36 -10.31 15.16 -7.78
CA SER A 36 -8.87 14.82 -7.76
C SER A 36 -8.59 13.42 -7.17
N GLY A 37 -9.56 12.86 -6.42
CA GLY A 37 -9.60 11.45 -5.99
C GLY A 37 -8.38 10.98 -5.19
N GLY A 38 -8.40 9.73 -4.77
CA GLY A 38 -7.27 9.08 -4.10
C GLY A 38 -7.35 9.10 -2.58
N PHE A 39 -6.19 9.26 -1.94
CA PHE A 39 -6.06 9.15 -0.48
C PHE A 39 -6.25 10.50 0.22
N PRO A 40 -6.92 10.54 1.38
CA PRO A 40 -6.98 11.73 2.22
C PRO A 40 -5.58 12.22 2.60
N ALA A 41 -5.36 13.53 2.65
CA ALA A 41 -4.04 14.11 2.96
C ALA A 41 -3.48 13.64 4.32
N GLY A 42 -4.34 13.41 5.32
CA GLY A 42 -3.95 12.83 6.60
C GLY A 42 -3.40 11.40 6.47
N MET A 43 -3.98 10.59 5.59
CA MET A 43 -3.52 9.24 5.31
C MET A 43 -2.16 9.25 4.59
N VAL A 44 -2.00 10.11 3.58
CA VAL A 44 -0.73 10.26 2.86
C VAL A 44 0.40 10.65 3.81
N ARG A 45 0.17 11.64 4.69
CA ARG A 45 1.16 12.02 5.72
C ARG A 45 1.52 10.86 6.64
N ARG A 46 0.53 10.04 7.04
CA ARG A 46 0.76 8.87 7.89
C ARG A 46 1.59 7.80 7.17
N LEU A 47 1.33 7.54 5.89
CA LEU A 47 2.13 6.64 5.07
C LEU A 47 3.57 7.15 4.91
N CYS A 48 3.76 8.44 4.63
CA CYS A 48 5.10 9.04 4.56
C CYS A 48 5.85 8.93 5.89
N ALA A 49 5.18 9.18 7.01
CA ALA A 49 5.78 9.04 8.35
C ALA A 49 6.17 7.58 8.68
N ALA A 50 5.50 6.61 8.07
CA ALA A 50 5.83 5.18 8.16
C ALA A 50 6.88 4.72 7.14
N GLY A 51 7.43 5.62 6.32
CA GLY A 51 8.39 5.27 5.26
C GLY A 51 7.76 4.62 4.02
N LEU A 52 6.44 4.76 3.83
CA LEU A 52 5.64 4.16 2.75
C LEU A 52 5.11 5.20 1.75
N GLY A 53 5.70 6.40 1.71
CA GLY A 53 5.23 7.48 0.84
C GLY A 53 5.43 7.18 -0.66
N ASP A 54 6.44 6.38 -0.95
CA ASP A 54 6.89 6.00 -2.29
C ASP A 54 5.94 4.97 -2.94
N VAL A 55 5.27 4.14 -2.14
CA VAL A 55 4.28 3.16 -2.62
C VAL A 55 2.88 3.71 -2.84
N VAL A 56 2.60 4.98 -2.51
CA VAL A 56 1.25 5.58 -2.61
C VAL A 56 0.68 5.49 -4.03
N VAL A 57 1.49 5.82 -5.05
CA VAL A 57 1.06 5.77 -6.46
C VAL A 57 0.81 4.33 -6.91
N ALA A 58 1.66 3.39 -6.46
CA ALA A 58 1.50 1.98 -6.79
C ALA A 58 0.24 1.39 -6.12
N LEU A 59 -0.04 1.77 -4.88
CA LEU A 59 -1.25 1.39 -4.15
C LEU A 59 -2.50 1.93 -4.84
N ASP A 60 -2.53 3.21 -5.21
CA ASP A 60 -3.66 3.80 -5.94
C ASP A 60 -3.97 3.03 -7.25
N GLY A 61 -2.95 2.72 -8.05
CA GLY A 61 -3.13 1.94 -9.27
C GLY A 61 -3.67 0.53 -9.01
N LEU A 62 -3.24 -0.11 -7.92
CA LEU A 62 -3.75 -1.42 -7.52
C LEU A 62 -5.23 -1.35 -7.12
N LEU A 63 -5.64 -0.30 -6.40
CA LEU A 63 -7.03 -0.12 -5.97
C LEU A 63 -7.95 0.19 -7.16
N VAL A 64 -7.48 0.91 -8.18
CA VAL A 64 -8.21 1.06 -9.45
C VAL A 64 -8.45 -0.30 -10.11
N VAL A 65 -7.41 -1.13 -10.22
CA VAL A 65 -7.53 -2.47 -10.79
C VAL A 65 -8.53 -3.31 -9.99
N ALA A 66 -8.42 -3.28 -8.66
CA ALA A 66 -9.34 -4.02 -7.79
C ALA A 66 -10.78 -3.54 -7.93
N ALA A 67 -11.02 -2.22 -7.97
CA ALA A 67 -12.36 -1.65 -8.12
C ALA A 67 -13.03 -2.02 -9.45
N VAL A 68 -12.25 -2.15 -10.53
CA VAL A 68 -12.77 -2.52 -11.86
C VAL A 68 -12.95 -4.02 -12.03
N HIS A 69 -12.06 -4.83 -11.46
CA HIS A 69 -11.98 -6.27 -11.77
C HIS A 69 -12.49 -7.20 -10.67
N ALA A 70 -12.64 -6.74 -9.43
CA ALA A 70 -13.21 -7.57 -8.37
C ALA A 70 -14.73 -7.69 -8.57
N THR A 71 -15.21 -8.89 -8.92
CA THR A 71 -16.65 -9.19 -8.96
C THR A 71 -16.90 -10.47 -8.15
N PRO A 72 -17.60 -10.42 -7.00
CA PRO A 72 -18.06 -9.19 -6.32
C PRO A 72 -16.89 -8.28 -5.86
N PRO A 73 -17.14 -7.00 -5.51
CA PRO A 73 -16.10 -6.11 -4.98
C PRO A 73 -15.37 -6.68 -3.75
N LEU A 74 -14.15 -6.22 -3.50
CA LEU A 74 -13.40 -6.63 -2.30
C LEU A 74 -14.04 -6.05 -1.03
N VAL A 75 -14.22 -6.88 -0.01
CA VAL A 75 -14.82 -6.47 1.27
C VAL A 75 -13.71 -6.13 2.26
N LEU A 76 -13.30 -4.87 2.31
CA LEU A 76 -12.18 -4.43 3.16
C LEU A 76 -12.59 -4.02 4.58
N GLY A 77 -13.88 -3.79 4.83
CA GLY A 77 -14.37 -3.22 6.10
C GLY A 77 -14.34 -1.69 6.12
N SER A 78 -14.62 -1.10 7.27
CA SER A 78 -14.62 0.36 7.46
C SER A 78 -13.25 0.86 7.93
N PRO A 79 -12.87 2.12 7.62
CA PRO A 79 -11.68 2.73 8.22
C PRO A 79 -11.65 2.56 9.74
N GLY A 80 -10.48 2.18 10.28
CA GLY A 80 -10.25 1.93 11.70
C GLY A 80 -10.71 0.56 12.22
N SER A 81 -11.37 -0.27 11.40
CA SER A 81 -11.78 -1.61 11.83
C SER A 81 -10.60 -2.59 11.88
N ALA A 82 -10.75 -3.71 12.59
CA ALA A 82 -9.77 -4.80 12.54
C ALA A 82 -9.69 -5.42 11.13
N LEU A 83 -8.63 -6.19 10.85
CA LEU A 83 -8.50 -7.02 9.64
C LEU A 83 -9.22 -8.36 9.83
N ASP A 84 -10.55 -8.31 9.96
CA ASP A 84 -11.39 -9.47 10.23
C ASP A 84 -11.87 -10.15 8.94
N THR A 85 -12.11 -9.39 7.87
CA THR A 85 -12.57 -9.93 6.60
C THR A 85 -11.48 -10.75 5.88
N PRO A 86 -11.86 -11.80 5.13
CA PRO A 86 -10.90 -12.55 4.30
C PRO A 86 -10.17 -11.66 3.28
N ASP A 87 -10.88 -10.72 2.65
CA ASP A 87 -10.30 -9.84 1.63
C ASP A 87 -9.32 -8.82 2.24
N SER A 88 -9.60 -8.27 3.44
CA SER A 88 -8.66 -7.35 4.10
C SER A 88 -7.38 -8.06 4.55
N ARG A 89 -7.48 -9.28 5.07
CA ARG A 89 -6.31 -10.10 5.43
C ARG A 89 -5.50 -10.51 4.21
N LEU A 90 -6.18 -10.92 3.14
CA LEU A 90 -5.52 -11.29 1.88
C LEU A 90 -4.78 -10.10 1.28
N LEU A 91 -5.41 -8.93 1.23
CA LEU A 91 -4.79 -7.72 0.71
C LEU A 91 -3.61 -7.28 1.59
N ALA A 92 -3.73 -7.32 2.92
CA ALA A 92 -2.63 -7.02 3.83
C ALA A 92 -1.44 -7.93 3.59
N GLN A 93 -1.66 -9.24 3.46
CA GLN A 93 -0.62 -10.22 3.18
C GLN A 93 0.09 -9.93 1.84
N VAL A 94 -0.68 -9.66 0.79
CA VAL A 94 -0.13 -9.33 -0.53
C VAL A 94 0.76 -8.08 -0.48
N LEU A 95 0.29 -7.03 0.21
CA LEU A 95 1.01 -5.77 0.29
C LEU A 95 2.29 -5.91 1.12
N GLU A 96 2.25 -6.67 2.21
CA GLU A 96 3.46 -6.99 3.00
C GLU A 96 4.48 -7.76 2.16
N SER A 97 4.06 -8.84 1.48
CA SER A 97 4.96 -9.62 0.61
C SER A 97 5.56 -8.79 -0.52
N ALA A 98 4.80 -7.81 -1.04
CA ALA A 98 5.30 -6.89 -2.05
C ALA A 98 6.36 -5.91 -1.49
N LEU A 99 6.18 -5.43 -0.25
CA LEU A 99 7.16 -4.58 0.43
C LEU A 99 8.44 -5.33 0.79
N ASP A 100 8.33 -6.62 1.14
CA ASP A 100 9.49 -7.46 1.46
C ASP A 100 10.27 -7.92 0.21
N GLY A 101 9.80 -7.56 -0.99
CA GLY A 101 10.43 -7.98 -2.24
C GLY A 101 10.30 -9.48 -2.52
N LEU A 102 9.45 -10.20 -1.77
CA LEU A 102 9.16 -11.62 -1.96
C LEU A 102 8.44 -11.91 -3.30
N GLY A 103 8.05 -10.85 -4.00
CA GLY A 103 7.75 -10.86 -5.43
C GLY A 103 6.39 -11.45 -5.77
N LEU A 104 6.24 -11.85 -7.04
CA LEU A 104 4.98 -12.36 -7.60
C LEU A 104 4.72 -13.85 -7.31
N GLY A 105 5.63 -14.53 -6.61
CA GLY A 105 5.53 -15.96 -6.29
C GLY A 105 4.78 -16.26 -4.99
N ASP A 106 4.30 -15.24 -4.29
CA ASP A 106 3.56 -15.43 -3.04
C ASP A 106 2.15 -16.02 -3.32
N PRO A 107 1.74 -17.11 -2.63
CA PRO A 107 0.41 -17.69 -2.77
C PRO A 107 -0.75 -16.71 -2.52
N ALA A 108 -0.56 -15.67 -1.71
CA ALA A 108 -1.52 -14.58 -1.53
C ALA A 108 -1.69 -13.74 -2.80
N VAL A 109 -0.61 -13.49 -3.55
CA VAL A 109 -0.67 -12.79 -4.85
C VAL A 109 -1.44 -13.64 -5.86
N ASP A 110 -1.26 -14.96 -5.84
CA ASP A 110 -2.01 -15.88 -6.68
C ASP A 110 -3.50 -15.89 -6.33
N ARG A 111 -3.83 -15.99 -5.03
CA ARG A 111 -5.23 -15.94 -4.55
C ARG A 111 -5.92 -14.63 -4.91
N LEU A 112 -5.26 -13.49 -4.71
CA LEU A 112 -5.82 -12.20 -5.08
C LEU A 112 -5.93 -12.05 -6.60
N SER A 113 -4.94 -12.54 -7.36
CA SER A 113 -5.03 -12.57 -8.83
C SER A 113 -6.23 -13.37 -9.32
N PHE A 114 -6.48 -14.54 -8.74
CA PHE A 114 -7.65 -15.36 -9.04
C PHE A 114 -8.95 -14.61 -8.70
N ARG A 115 -8.99 -13.93 -7.55
CA ARG A 115 -10.14 -13.14 -7.12
C ARG A 115 -10.51 -11.99 -8.07
N LEU A 116 -9.51 -11.43 -8.75
CA LEU A 116 -9.66 -10.36 -9.75
C LEU A 116 -9.89 -10.88 -11.18
N GLY A 117 -9.88 -12.20 -11.39
CA GLY A 117 -9.94 -12.81 -12.72
C GLY A 117 -8.67 -12.59 -13.56
N ALA A 118 -8.61 -13.22 -14.74
CA ALA A 118 -7.39 -13.28 -15.55
C ALA A 118 -6.80 -11.90 -15.88
N ARG A 119 -7.64 -10.97 -16.36
CA ARG A 119 -7.19 -9.61 -16.73
C ARG A 119 -6.79 -8.78 -15.51
N GLY A 120 -7.59 -8.84 -14.44
CA GLY A 120 -7.31 -8.12 -13.19
C GLY A 120 -6.03 -8.61 -12.52
N GLY A 121 -5.81 -9.93 -12.49
CA GLY A 121 -4.59 -10.54 -11.98
C GLY A 121 -3.32 -10.08 -12.71
N VAL A 122 -3.33 -10.04 -14.05
CA VAL A 122 -2.17 -9.54 -14.82
C VAL A 122 -1.87 -8.07 -14.51
N LEU A 123 -2.90 -7.23 -14.45
CA LEU A 123 -2.73 -5.80 -14.15
C LEU A 123 -2.26 -5.56 -12.72
N MET A 124 -2.81 -6.31 -11.75
CA MET A 124 -2.44 -6.26 -10.35
C MET A 124 -0.97 -6.62 -10.16
N ARG A 125 -0.48 -7.70 -10.78
CA ARG A 125 0.94 -8.10 -10.70
C ARG A 125 1.89 -7.06 -11.28
N ARG A 126 1.50 -6.41 -12.38
CA ARG A 126 2.25 -5.26 -12.92
C ARG A 126 2.28 -4.07 -11.97
N GLY A 127 1.20 -3.84 -11.23
CA GLY A 127 1.13 -2.83 -10.17
C GLY A 127 2.07 -3.16 -9.01
N LEU A 128 2.02 -4.39 -8.50
CA LEU A 128 2.85 -4.86 -7.39
C LEU A 128 4.35 -4.83 -7.70
N ALA A 129 4.75 -5.08 -8.96
CA ALA A 129 6.15 -4.97 -9.37
C ALA A 129 6.74 -3.56 -9.12
N ARG A 130 5.90 -2.54 -8.92
CA ARG A 130 6.33 -1.16 -8.61
C ARG A 130 6.55 -0.90 -7.12
N PHE A 131 6.09 -1.78 -6.21
CA PHE A 131 6.29 -1.64 -4.76
C PHE A 131 7.75 -1.85 -4.33
N GLY A 132 8.57 -2.51 -5.16
CA GLY A 132 10.01 -2.71 -4.91
C GLY A 132 10.93 -2.00 -5.90
N SER A 133 10.42 -1.10 -6.75
CA SER A 133 11.23 -0.43 -7.77
C SER A 133 11.77 0.91 -7.27
N PRO A 134 13.08 1.19 -7.40
CA PRO A 134 13.69 2.46 -6.97
C PRO A 134 13.19 3.70 -7.73
N CYS A 135 12.33 3.56 -8.74
CA CYS A 135 11.65 4.70 -9.34
C CYS A 135 10.80 5.50 -8.35
N ALA A 136 10.39 4.89 -7.23
CA ALA A 136 9.69 5.59 -6.17
C ALA A 136 10.59 6.61 -5.41
N SER A 137 11.93 6.48 -5.53
CA SER A 137 12.92 7.41 -4.98
C SER A 137 13.15 8.66 -5.84
N VAL A 138 12.94 8.59 -7.16
CA VAL A 138 13.19 9.70 -8.10
C VAL A 138 12.18 10.84 -7.95
N CYS A 139 10.98 10.57 -7.44
CA CYS A 139 10.00 11.61 -7.15
C CYS A 139 10.33 12.42 -5.87
N GLN A 140 11.22 11.95 -4.99
CA GLN A 140 11.64 12.68 -3.79
C GLN A 140 12.71 13.74 -4.08
N THR A 141 13.48 13.60 -5.16
CA THR A 141 14.51 14.58 -5.56
C THR A 141 13.98 15.69 -6.48
N ALA A 142 12.75 15.57 -6.98
CA ALA A 142 12.13 16.56 -7.87
C ALA A 142 11.16 17.53 -7.16
N LEU A 143 10.84 17.30 -5.88
CA LEU A 143 10.02 18.22 -5.08
C LEU A 143 10.95 19.15 -4.29
N PRO A 144 10.86 20.48 -4.46
CA PRO A 144 11.61 21.40 -3.61
C PRO A 144 11.14 21.25 -2.15
N PRO A 145 12.02 21.47 -1.16
CA PRO A 145 11.65 21.39 0.25
C PRO A 145 10.49 22.35 0.53
N ALA A 146 9.58 21.95 1.41
CA ALA A 146 8.30 22.63 1.68
C ALA A 146 8.41 24.12 2.11
N GLY A 147 9.62 24.66 2.29
CA GLY A 147 9.88 26.09 2.50
C GLY A 147 10.03 26.93 1.22
N ALA A 148 10.20 26.33 0.04
CA ALA A 148 10.46 27.07 -1.20
C ALA A 148 9.21 27.79 -1.76
N PHE A 149 8.01 27.36 -1.40
CA PHE A 149 6.75 27.99 -1.86
C PHE A 149 6.39 29.27 -1.08
N MET A 150 7.00 29.51 0.09
CA MET A 150 6.77 30.72 0.88
C MET A 150 7.65 31.90 0.45
N ALA A 151 8.78 31.65 -0.23
CA ALA A 151 9.74 32.70 -0.58
C ALA A 151 9.44 33.42 -1.92
N ALA A 152 8.43 32.99 -2.67
CA ALA A 152 8.04 33.59 -3.95
C ALA A 152 6.80 34.51 -3.85
N ALA A 153 6.38 34.84 -2.64
CA ALA A 153 5.18 35.64 -2.35
C ALA A 153 5.48 36.94 -1.57
N GLU A 154 6.71 37.43 -1.62
CA GLU A 154 7.09 38.80 -1.22
C GLU A 154 7.63 39.61 -2.40
#